data_AF-A0A0B2VNM0-F1
#
_entry.id   AF-A0A0B2VNM0-F1
#
_cell.length_a   1.000
_cell.length_b   1.000
_cell.length_c   1.000
_cell.angle_alpha   90.00
_cell.angle_beta   90.00
_cell.angle_gamma   90.00
#
_symmetry.space_group_name_H-M   'P 1'
#
loop_
_entity.id
_entity.type
_entity.pdbx_description
1 polymer ?
#
loop_
_entity_poly.entity_id
_entity_poly.type
_entity_poly.pdbx_seq_one_letter_code
_entity_poly.pdbx_strand_id
1 'polypeptide(L)'
;MVRCSHLDAIILFYNINSLKQFESIHQKWVPTIRRLYRNTPFVICATGIEARLPHEIRQLLLKKQLGEVEIDQTTKSPYQPRHEQIRSQTKDPNVYQNLITAKVGQSLATELKAAAYAEVSTKTFEGIEDLFTEVLAAIITSQQSKVCLTRNRVGRPRPKDACILM
;
A
#
# COMPACT_ATOMS: atom_id res chain seq x y z
N MET A 1 -12.78 11.97 -15.98
CA MET A 1 -12.28 10.76 -15.28
C MET A 1 -11.05 10.29 -16.02
N VAL A 2 -9.86 10.46 -15.44
CA VAL A 2 -8.59 10.05 -16.09
C VAL A 2 -8.58 8.53 -16.19
N ARG A 3 -8.49 8.00 -17.41
CA ARG A 3 -8.22 6.59 -17.67
C ARG A 3 -6.81 6.49 -18.22
N CYS A 4 -5.91 5.90 -17.46
CA CYS A 4 -4.60 5.51 -18.00
C CYS A 4 -4.80 4.28 -18.88
N SER A 5 -4.20 4.28 -20.08
CA SER A 5 -4.26 3.16 -21.03
C SER A 5 -3.50 1.93 -20.52
N HIS A 6 -2.48 2.14 -19.68
CA HIS A 6 -1.69 1.08 -19.09
C HIS A 6 -1.32 1.43 -17.65
N LEU A 7 -1.56 0.51 -16.72
CA LEU A 7 -1.11 0.58 -15.33
C LEU A 7 -0.53 -0.77 -14.95
N ASP A 8 0.73 -0.76 -14.52
CA ASP A 8 1.46 -1.98 -14.15
C ASP A 8 1.12 -2.46 -12.73
N ALA A 9 0.93 -1.54 -11.79
CA ALA A 9 0.47 -1.83 -10.43
C ALA A 9 -0.23 -0.62 -9.81
N ILE A 10 -0.98 -0.86 -8.73
CA ILE A 10 -1.64 0.17 -7.91
C ILE A 10 -1.25 -0.04 -6.45
N ILE A 11 -0.96 1.03 -5.72
CA ILE A 11 -0.75 0.97 -4.26
C ILE A 11 -1.92 1.69 -3.58
N LEU A 12 -2.59 1.01 -2.65
CA LEU A 12 -3.67 1.58 -1.85
C LEU A 12 -3.19 1.83 -0.43
N PHE A 13 -3.11 3.11 -0.06
CA PHE A 13 -2.65 3.50 1.28
C PHE A 13 -3.81 3.72 2.25
N TYR A 14 -3.57 3.38 3.52
CA TYR A 14 -4.32 3.90 4.66
C TYR A 14 -3.36 4.20 5.81
N ASN A 15 -3.76 5.09 6.72
CA ASN A 15 -3.06 5.26 7.99
C ASN A 15 -3.66 4.36 9.07
N ILE A 16 -2.81 3.70 9.86
CA ILE A 16 -3.25 2.75 10.89
C ILE A 16 -4.12 3.36 11.99
N ASN A 17 -4.10 4.69 12.13
CA ASN A 17 -4.92 5.46 13.07
C ASN A 17 -6.30 5.84 12.49
N SER A 18 -6.62 5.45 11.25
CA SER A 18 -7.84 5.89 10.56
C SER A 18 -8.66 4.72 10.02
N LEU A 19 -9.60 4.25 10.84
CA LEU A 19 -10.56 3.20 10.44
C LEU A 19 -11.35 3.59 9.18
N LYS A 20 -11.75 4.87 9.05
CA LYS A 20 -12.44 5.38 7.86
C LYS A 20 -11.64 5.17 6.57
N GLN A 21 -10.31 5.38 6.60
CA GLN A 21 -9.47 5.14 5.43
C GLN A 21 -9.38 3.65 5.12
N PHE A 22 -9.21 2.82 6.16
CA PHE A 22 -9.16 1.37 6.05
C PHE A 22 -10.43 0.77 5.45
N GLU A 23 -11.60 1.13 5.98
CA GLU A 23 -12.91 0.69 5.48
C GLU A 23 -13.14 1.12 4.02
N SER A 24 -12.65 2.30 3.65
CA SER A 24 -12.81 2.82 2.28
C SER A 24 -12.09 1.96 1.23
N ILE A 25 -11.06 1.20 1.62
CA ILE A 25 -10.35 0.28 0.71
C ILE A 25 -11.33 -0.77 0.18
N HIS A 26 -12.05 -1.44 1.09
CA HIS A 26 -13.04 -2.46 0.75
C HIS A 26 -14.29 -1.84 0.09
N GLN A 27 -14.81 -0.76 0.68
CA GLN A 27 -16.12 -0.21 0.27
C GLN A 27 -16.09 0.60 -1.02
N LYS A 28 -14.95 1.20 -1.37
CA LYS A 28 -14.86 2.16 -2.47
C LYS A 28 -13.72 1.88 -3.44
N TRP A 29 -12.48 1.79 -2.95
CA TRP A 29 -11.31 1.82 -3.81
C TRP A 29 -11.14 0.51 -4.60
N VAL A 30 -11.21 -0.64 -3.93
CA VAL A 30 -11.11 -1.95 -4.60
C VAL A 30 -12.22 -2.17 -5.64
N PRO A 31 -13.51 -1.89 -5.34
CA PRO A 31 -14.57 -1.93 -6.36
C PRO A 31 -14.30 -1.02 -7.56
N THR A 32 -13.77 0.18 -7.31
CA THR A 32 -13.47 1.16 -8.37
C THR A 32 -12.34 0.67 -9.27
N ILE A 33 -11.22 0.21 -8.71
CA ILE A 33 -10.09 -0.25 -9.51
C ILE A 33 -10.42 -1.56 -10.25
N ARG A 34 -11.20 -2.47 -9.67
CA ARG A 34 -11.63 -3.70 -10.37
C ARG A 34 -12.51 -3.39 -11.57
N ARG A 35 -13.32 -2.33 -11.51
CA ARG A 35 -14.16 -1.88 -12.63
C ARG A 35 -13.35 -1.23 -13.75
N LEU A 36 -12.31 -0.46 -13.40
CA LEU A 36 -11.52 0.32 -14.36
C LEU A 36 -10.27 -0.41 -14.89
N TYR A 37 -9.67 -1.27 -14.07
CA TYR A 37 -8.35 -1.87 -14.25
C TYR A 37 -8.37 -3.37 -13.88
N ARG A 38 -9.13 -4.19 -14.62
CA ARG A 38 -9.48 -5.59 -14.24
C ARG A 38 -8.31 -6.51 -13.90
N ASN A 39 -7.16 -6.32 -14.53
CA ASN A 39 -6.00 -7.23 -14.42
C ASN A 39 -4.77 -6.54 -13.84
N THR A 40 -4.92 -5.34 -13.30
CA THR A 40 -3.80 -4.62 -12.69
C THR A 40 -3.65 -5.09 -11.24
N PRO A 41 -2.49 -5.67 -10.87
CA PRO A 41 -2.24 -6.06 -9.48
C PRO A 41 -2.26 -4.83 -8.58
N PHE A 42 -2.68 -5.01 -7.34
CA PHE A 42 -2.62 -3.94 -6.36
C PHE A 42 -2.08 -4.43 -5.02
N VAL A 43 -1.37 -3.55 -4.32
CA VAL A 43 -0.80 -3.78 -3.00
C VAL A 43 -1.52 -2.87 -2.01
N ILE A 44 -1.86 -3.40 -0.83
CA ILE A 44 -2.39 -2.59 0.27
C ILE A 44 -1.23 -2.21 1.18
N CYS A 45 -1.11 -0.93 1.49
CA CYS A 45 -0.03 -0.39 2.29
C CYS A 45 -0.57 0.37 3.51
N ALA A 46 -0.17 -0.07 4.69
CA ALA A 46 -0.45 0.63 5.95
C ALA A 46 0.68 1.63 6.25
N THR A 47 0.31 2.85 6.63
CA THR A 47 1.25 3.93 6.97
C THR A 47 1.12 4.34 8.44
N GLY A 48 2.17 4.95 8.99
CA GLY A 48 2.16 5.48 10.35
C GLY A 48 2.40 4.41 11.42
N ILE A 49 3.07 3.32 11.07
CA ILE A 49 3.28 2.14 11.93
C ILE A 49 4.05 2.46 13.22
N GLU A 50 4.82 3.55 13.23
CA GLU A 50 5.52 4.03 14.42
C GLU A 50 4.56 4.41 15.55
N ALA A 51 3.28 4.63 15.27
CA ALA A 51 2.27 4.88 16.30
C ALA A 51 1.98 3.65 17.18
N ARG A 52 2.38 2.43 16.76
CA ARG A 52 2.25 1.21 17.58
C ARG A 52 3.38 1.07 18.61
N LEU A 53 4.44 1.87 18.49
CA LEU A 53 5.59 1.83 19.40
C LEU A 53 5.34 2.70 20.64
N PRO A 54 5.92 2.34 21.80
CA PRO A 54 5.98 3.23 22.96
C PRO A 54 6.56 4.60 22.60
N HIS A 55 6.12 5.64 23.32
CA HIS A 55 6.48 7.02 23.02
C HIS A 55 8.00 7.21 22.99
N GLU A 56 8.72 6.65 23.96
CA GLU A 56 10.16 6.78 24.13
C GLU A 56 10.93 6.18 22.94
N ILE A 57 10.52 4.97 22.51
CA ILE A 57 11.11 4.28 21.36
C ILE A 57 10.84 5.06 20.08
N ARG A 58 9.61 5.53 19.90
CA ARG A 58 9.23 6.35 18.74
C ARG A 58 10.08 7.62 18.63
N GLN A 59 10.32 8.32 19.73
CA GLN A 59 11.17 9.52 19.76
C GLN A 59 12.62 9.20 19.43
N LEU A 60 13.15 8.09 19.96
CA LEU A 60 14.52 7.66 19.67
C LEU A 60 14.71 7.36 18.18
N LEU A 61 13.78 6.65 17.56
CA LEU A 61 13.82 6.32 16.13
C LEU A 61 13.77 7.58 15.25
N LEU A 62 12.94 8.55 15.61
CA LEU A 62 12.85 9.84 14.92
C LEU A 62 14.16 10.61 15.00
N LYS A 63 14.76 10.72 16.19
CA LYS A 63 16.05 11.40 16.39
C LYS A 63 17.17 10.72 15.59
N LYS A 64 17.22 9.38 15.62
CA LYS A 64 18.20 8.60 14.85
C LYS A 64 18.10 8.88 13.35
N GLN A 65 16.88 9.02 12.83
CA GLN A 65 16.65 9.23 11.39
C GLN A 65 16.90 10.68 10.94
N LEU A 66 16.65 11.67 11.81
CA LEU A 66 16.84 13.09 11.51
C LEU A 66 18.28 13.58 11.74
N GLY A 67 19.17 12.73 12.28
CA GLY A 67 20.47 13.16 12.81
C GLY A 67 20.29 14.02 14.07
N GLU A 68 21.36 14.18 14.86
CA GLU A 68 21.36 15.20 15.91
C GLU A 68 21.21 16.57 15.25
N VAL A 69 20.01 17.12 15.26
CA VAL A 69 19.80 18.52 14.90
C VAL A 69 20.30 19.32 16.10
N GLU A 70 21.52 19.87 16.01
CA GLU A 70 21.87 21.05 16.80
C GLU A 70 20.82 22.12 16.48
N ILE A 71 20.05 22.51 17.50
CA ILE A 71 19.04 23.56 17.36
C ILE A 71 19.80 24.89 17.29
N ASP A 72 20.36 25.21 16.12
CA ASP A 72 20.78 26.58 15.85
C ASP A 72 19.51 27.39 15.56
N GLN A 73 19.19 28.33 16.45
CA GLN A 73 17.93 29.10 16.44
C GLN A 73 17.82 30.10 15.26
N THR A 74 18.65 29.98 14.23
CA THR A 74 18.83 31.03 13.21
C THR A 74 18.38 30.66 11.80
N THR A 75 18.01 29.41 11.49
CA THR A 75 17.49 29.06 10.14
C THR A 75 16.09 28.47 10.17
N LYS A 76 15.09 29.32 9.89
CA LYS A 76 13.71 28.89 9.62
C LYS A 76 13.68 28.10 8.30
N SER A 77 13.20 26.86 8.34
CA SER A 77 12.91 26.06 7.15
C SER A 77 11.98 26.83 6.19
N PRO A 78 12.24 26.85 4.86
CA PRO A 78 11.42 27.57 3.88
C PRO A 78 10.03 26.96 3.69
N TYR A 79 9.76 25.78 4.25
CA TYR A 79 8.42 25.22 4.33
C TYR A 79 7.77 25.61 5.66
N GLN A 80 6.77 26.49 5.59
CA GLN A 80 5.85 26.71 6.72
C GLN A 80 4.95 25.47 6.87
N PRO A 81 4.98 24.77 8.02
CA PRO A 81 4.01 23.72 8.29
C PRO A 81 2.62 24.33 8.21
N ARG A 82 1.81 23.82 7.28
CA ARG A 82 0.42 24.24 7.12
C ARG A 82 -0.30 23.89 8.42
N HIS A 83 -0.53 24.89 9.27
CA HIS A 83 -1.15 24.80 10.61
C HIS A 83 -1.74 23.42 10.90
N GLU A 84 -0.94 22.53 11.49
CA GLU A 84 -1.51 21.42 12.23
C GLU A 84 -2.31 22.10 13.33
N GLN A 85 -3.64 22.16 13.14
CA GLN A 85 -4.55 22.54 14.20
C GLN A 85 -4.10 21.79 15.43
N ILE A 86 -3.68 22.54 16.45
CA ILE A 86 -3.37 22.05 17.78
C ILE A 86 -4.68 21.43 18.26
N ARG A 87 -4.90 20.17 17.91
CA ARG A 87 -5.88 19.33 18.55
C ARG A 87 -5.24 19.07 19.90
N SER A 88 -5.66 19.83 20.89
CA SER A 88 -5.48 19.51 22.30
C SER A 88 -6.00 18.09 22.51
N GLN A 89 -5.15 17.09 22.26
CA GLN A 89 -5.44 15.72 22.62
C GLN A 89 -5.18 15.65 24.10
N THR A 90 -6.27 15.81 24.86
CA THR A 90 -6.47 15.09 26.11
C THR A 90 -5.84 13.70 25.96
N LYS A 91 -4.84 13.42 26.79
CA LYS A 91 -4.09 12.16 26.81
C LYS A 91 -5.04 11.05 27.25
N ASP A 92 -5.85 10.53 26.32
CA ASP A 92 -6.63 9.32 26.57
C ASP A 92 -5.68 8.12 26.53
N PRO A 93 -5.52 7.36 27.63
CA PRO A 93 -4.64 6.19 27.66
C PRO A 93 -5.11 5.04 26.74
N ASN A 94 -6.30 5.15 26.13
CA ASN A 94 -6.89 4.17 25.23
C ASN A 94 -6.55 4.34 23.73
N VAL A 95 -5.69 5.30 23.34
CA VAL A 95 -5.35 5.55 21.92
C VAL A 95 -4.78 4.31 21.22
N TYR A 96 -4.10 3.42 21.94
CA TYR A 96 -3.55 2.17 21.39
C TYR A 96 -4.61 1.11 21.08
N GLN A 97 -5.81 1.19 21.69
CA GLN A 97 -6.85 0.17 21.52
C GLN A 97 -7.56 0.25 20.16
N ASN A 98 -7.38 1.34 19.42
CA ASN A 98 -8.08 1.57 18.14
C ASN A 98 -7.15 1.56 16.91
N LEU A 99 -5.89 1.14 17.07
CA LEU A 99 -4.96 1.03 15.95
C LEU A 99 -5.22 -0.24 15.16
N ILE A 100 -5.27 -0.10 13.84
CA ILE A 100 -5.37 -1.26 12.96
C ILE A 100 -4.08 -2.06 13.06
N THR A 101 -4.18 -3.32 13.44
CA THR A 101 -3.04 -4.22 13.58
C THR A 101 -2.62 -4.80 12.23
N ALA A 102 -1.36 -5.24 12.13
CA ALA A 102 -0.86 -5.90 10.93
C ALA A 102 -1.71 -7.10 10.52
N LYS A 103 -2.16 -7.90 11.51
CA LYS A 103 -3.01 -9.07 11.27
C LYS A 103 -4.35 -8.70 10.62
N VAL A 104 -4.98 -7.60 11.07
CA VAL A 104 -6.22 -7.11 10.49
C VAL A 104 -6.00 -6.61 9.05
N GLY A 105 -4.92 -5.87 8.82
CA GLY A 105 -4.55 -5.40 7.48
C GLY A 105 -4.26 -6.54 6.50
N GLN A 106 -3.48 -7.54 6.93
CA GLN A 106 -3.19 -8.75 6.17
C GLN A 106 -4.46 -9.53 5.83
N SER A 107 -5.35 -9.71 6.81
CA SER A 107 -6.63 -10.41 6.61
C SER A 107 -7.46 -9.74 5.51
N LEU A 108 -7.55 -8.41 5.54
CA LEU A 108 -8.24 -7.64 4.51
C LEU A 108 -7.58 -7.79 3.13
N ALA A 109 -6.24 -7.76 3.07
CA ALA A 109 -5.51 -7.94 1.83
C ALA A 109 -5.75 -9.31 1.20
N THR A 110 -5.77 -10.38 2.01
CA THR A 110 -6.13 -11.73 1.57
C THR A 110 -7.56 -11.79 1.07
N GLU A 111 -8.52 -11.25 1.83
CA GLU A 111 -9.94 -11.21 1.44
C GLU A 111 -10.15 -10.49 0.09
N LEU A 112 -9.47 -9.36 -0.08
CA LEU A 112 -9.54 -8.55 -1.29
C LEU A 112 -8.66 -9.06 -2.43
N LYS A 113 -7.92 -10.17 -2.25
CA LYS A 113 -6.99 -10.72 -3.24
C LYS A 113 -5.99 -9.66 -3.74
N ALA A 114 -5.48 -8.85 -2.81
CA ALA A 114 -4.34 -7.99 -3.08
C ALA A 114 -3.12 -8.87 -3.40
N ALA A 115 -2.19 -8.35 -4.19
CA ALA A 115 -0.95 -9.05 -4.50
C ALA A 115 -0.05 -9.18 -3.26
N ALA A 116 -0.05 -8.17 -2.40
CA ALA A 116 0.70 -8.14 -1.15
C ALA A 116 0.06 -7.18 -0.14
N TYR A 117 0.51 -7.30 1.11
CA TYR A 117 0.28 -6.33 2.19
C TYR A 117 1.64 -5.84 2.71
N ALA A 118 1.81 -4.53 2.82
CA ALA A 118 3.03 -3.92 3.33
C ALA A 118 2.71 -2.90 4.44
N GLU A 119 3.66 -2.72 5.35
CA GLU A 119 3.59 -1.72 6.41
C GLU A 119 4.80 -0.80 6.32
N VAL A 120 4.56 0.51 6.32
CA VAL A 120 5.62 1.49 6.15
C VAL A 120 5.54 2.60 7.17
N SER A 121 6.71 3.10 7.56
CA SER A 121 6.85 4.33 8.30
C SER A 121 7.50 5.37 7.40
N THR A 122 6.75 6.42 7.04
CA THR A 122 7.31 7.54 6.30
C THR A 122 8.24 8.40 7.15
N LYS A 123 8.24 8.21 8.48
CA LYS A 123 9.09 8.95 9.42
C LYS A 123 10.42 8.27 9.69
N THR A 124 10.43 6.94 9.75
CA THR A 124 11.62 6.14 10.01
C THR A 124 12.13 5.45 8.75
N PHE A 125 11.48 5.64 7.59
CA PHE A 125 11.74 4.99 6.31
C PHE A 125 11.69 3.44 6.35
N GLU A 126 11.18 2.88 7.43
CA GLU A 126 11.01 1.44 7.61
C GLU A 126 9.96 0.90 6.64
N GLY A 127 10.25 -0.27 6.03
CA GLY A 127 9.36 -1.00 5.11
C GLY A 127 9.20 -0.39 3.71
N ILE A 128 9.83 0.76 3.42
CA ILE A 128 9.69 1.42 2.11
C ILE A 128 10.32 0.56 0.99
N GLU A 129 11.50 0.00 1.22
CA GLU A 129 12.17 -0.88 0.24
C GLU A 129 11.37 -2.17 -0.02
N ASP A 130 10.84 -2.78 1.04
CA ASP A 130 10.00 -3.97 0.97
C ASP A 130 8.72 -3.69 0.16
N LEU A 131 8.06 -2.55 0.39
CA LEU A 131 6.90 -2.12 -0.38
C LEU A 131 7.20 -2.09 -1.88
N PHE A 132 8.33 -1.50 -2.29
CA PHE A 132 8.69 -1.44 -3.71
C PHE A 132 9.05 -2.82 -4.27
N THR A 133 9.72 -3.66 -3.47
CA THR A 133 10.04 -5.04 -3.85
C THR A 133 8.77 -5.86 -4.11
N GLU A 134 7.78 -5.76 -3.24
CA GLU A 134 6.47 -6.42 -3.38
C GLU A 134 5.70 -5.93 -4.61
N VAL A 135 5.75 -4.62 -4.88
CA VAL A 135 5.12 -4.05 -6.08
C VAL A 135 5.79 -4.57 -7.35
N LEU A 136 7.12 -4.59 -7.41
CA LEU A 136 7.87 -5.13 -8.54
C LEU A 136 7.57 -6.62 -8.75
N ALA A 137 7.55 -7.41 -7.67
CA ALA A 137 7.20 -8.82 -7.71
C ALA A 137 5.77 -9.04 -8.25
N ALA A 138 4.82 -8.22 -7.81
CA ALA A 138 3.44 -8.26 -8.29
C ALA A 138 3.33 -7.95 -9.80
N ILE A 139 4.08 -6.95 -10.28
CA ILE A 139 4.15 -6.61 -11.71
C ILE A 139 4.67 -7.81 -12.51
N ILE A 140 5.83 -8.35 -12.14
CA ILE A 140 6.48 -9.48 -12.82
C ILE A 140 5.54 -10.69 -12.87
N THR A 141 4.93 -11.05 -11.74
CA THR A 141 3.99 -12.18 -11.64
C THR A 141 2.78 -11.99 -12.55
N SER A 142 2.24 -10.76 -12.62
CA SER A 142 1.11 -10.44 -13.50
C SER A 142 1.48 -10.56 -14.98
N GLN A 143 2.71 -10.22 -15.36
CA GLN A 143 3.19 -10.30 -16.74
C GLN A 143 3.47 -11.74 -17.17
N GLN A 144 4.11 -12.54 -16.33
CA GLN A 144 4.36 -13.96 -16.60
C GLN A 144 3.05 -14.74 -16.83
N SER A 145 2.01 -14.41 -16.06
CA SER A 145 0.67 -14.98 -16.21
C SER A 145 0.04 -14.66 -17.58
N LYS A 146 0.31 -13.48 -18.14
CA LYS A 146 -0.16 -13.12 -19.49
C LYS A 146 0.60 -13.90 -20.57
N VAL A 147 1.91 -14.08 -20.39
CA VAL A 147 2.78 -14.80 -21.35
C VAL A 147 2.48 -16.30 -21.38
N CYS A 148 2.23 -16.94 -20.24
CA CYS A 148 1.89 -18.38 -20.22
C CYS A 148 0.50 -18.64 -20.83
N LEU A 149 -0.47 -17.75 -20.62
CA LEU A 149 -1.79 -17.83 -21.25
C LEU A 149 -1.73 -17.68 -22.78
N THR A 150 -0.82 -16.85 -23.31
CA THR A 150 -0.65 -16.72 -24.76
C THR A 150 0.07 -17.92 -25.35
N ARG A 151 1.12 -18.45 -24.69
CA ARG A 151 1.83 -19.66 -25.14
C ARG A 151 0.91 -20.89 -25.28
N ASN A 152 0.00 -21.09 -24.33
CA ASN A 152 -0.96 -22.20 -24.38
C ASN A 152 -2.02 -22.06 -25.50
N ARG A 153 -2.14 -20.89 -26.15
CA ARG A 153 -3.02 -20.68 -27.31
C ARG A 153 -2.34 -20.95 -28.65
N VAL A 154 -1.01 -20.98 -28.71
CA VAL A 154 -0.25 -21.12 -29.98
C VAL A 154 -0.21 -22.59 -30.49
N GLY A 155 -0.67 -23.57 -29.69
CA GLY A 155 -0.64 -24.99 -30.06
C GLY A 155 -1.99 -25.71 -30.10
N ARG A 156 -3.13 -25.04 -29.93
CA ARG A 156 -4.45 -25.70 -30.03
C ARG A 156 -4.95 -25.61 -31.48
N PRO A 157 -5.12 -26.73 -32.21
CA PRO A 157 -5.71 -26.69 -33.55
C PRO A 157 -7.06 -25.97 -33.49
N ARG A 158 -7.35 -25.14 -34.48
CA ARG A 158 -8.67 -24.50 -34.54
C ARG A 158 -9.69 -25.63 -34.76
N PRO A 159 -10.86 -25.63 -34.09
CA PRO A 159 -11.86 -26.71 -34.21
C PRO A 159 -12.30 -27.02 -35.64
N LYS A 160 -12.08 -26.08 -36.58
CA LYS A 160 -12.35 -26.23 -38.00
C LYS A 160 -11.39 -27.17 -38.76
N ASP A 161 -10.26 -27.55 -38.15
CA ASP A 161 -9.28 -28.45 -38.76
C ASP A 161 -9.48 -29.92 -38.34
N ALA A 162 -10.54 -30.22 -37.56
CA ALA A 162 -10.83 -31.56 -37.04
C ALA A 162 -11.92 -32.34 -37.83
N CYS A 163 -12.42 -31.80 -38.94
CA CYS A 163 -13.43 -32.44 -39.79
C CYS A 163 -12.97 -32.60 -41.24
N ILE A 164 -11.93 -33.41 -41.50
CA ILE A 164 -11.76 -34.11 -42.78
C ILE A 164 -11.09 -35.46 -42.50
N LEU A 165 -11.90 -36.43 -42.05
CA LEU A 165 -11.61 -37.85 -42.24
C LEU A 165 -12.96 -38.57 -42.35
N MET A 166 -13.53 -38.54 -43.57
CA MET A 166 -14.42 -39.57 -44.08
C MET A 166 -13.77 -40.13 -45.34
#